data_AF-A0A347WB33-F1
#
_entry.id   AF-A0A347WB33-F1
#
_cell.length_a   1.000
_cell.length_b   1.000
_cell.length_c   1.000
_cell.angle_alpha   90.00
_cell.angle_beta   90.00
_cell.angle_gamma   90.00
#
_symmetry.space_group_name_H-M   'P 1'
#
loop_
_entity.id
_entity.type
_entity.pdbx_description
1 polymer ?
#
loop_
_entity_poly.entity_id
_entity_poly.type
_entity_poly.pdbx_seq_one_letter_code
_entity_poly.pdbx_strand_id
1 'polypeptide(L)' 'MASEHHLPSATDLARELEQVRREHDIALKDRPEHARALEQRIHKLEAELARQK' A
#
# COMPACT_ATOMS: atom_id res chain seq x y z
N MET A 1 -3.87 4.54 29.44
CA MET A 1 -3.94 4.93 28.02
C MET A 1 -3.54 3.71 27.23
N ALA A 2 -4.51 2.85 26.89
CA ALA A 2 -4.24 1.64 26.12
C ALA A 2 -3.96 2.07 24.69
N SER A 3 -2.78 1.75 24.18
CA SER A 3 -2.47 1.84 22.76
C SER A 3 -3.37 0.82 22.05
N GLU A 4 -4.56 1.24 21.68
CA GLU A 4 -5.41 0.52 20.73
C GLU A 4 -4.60 0.40 19.45
N HIS A 5 -3.95 -0.75 19.27
CA HIS A 5 -3.43 -1.19 17.98
C HIS A 5 -4.65 -1.40 17.08
N HIS A 6 -5.20 -0.30 16.55
CA HIS A 6 -6.17 -0.33 15.48
C HIS A 6 -5.51 -1.07 14.33
N LEU A 7 -5.91 -2.32 14.12
CA LEU A 7 -5.68 -2.99 12.86
C LEU A 7 -6.19 -2.03 11.77
N PRO A 8 -5.36 -1.67 10.78
CA PRO A 8 -5.76 -0.72 9.76
C PRO A 8 -7.06 -1.24 9.13
N SER A 9 -8.08 -0.38 9.13
CA SER A 9 -9.37 -0.74 8.56
C SER A 9 -9.21 -0.96 7.06
N ALA A 10 -10.14 -1.69 6.43
CA ALA A 10 -10.13 -1.86 4.97
C ALA A 10 -10.07 -0.51 4.24
N THR A 11 -10.63 0.55 4.83
CA THR A 11 -10.55 1.93 4.34
C THR A 11 -9.14 2.50 4.41
N ASP A 12 -8.38 2.22 5.47
CA ASP A 12 -7.00 2.69 5.63
C ASP A 12 -6.07 1.96 4.65
N LEU A 13 -6.24 0.64 4.49
CA LEU A 13 -5.50 -0.15 3.50
C LEU A 13 -5.79 0.31 2.07
N ALA A 14 -7.03 0.68 1.76
CA ALA A 14 -7.40 1.22 0.45
C ALA A 14 -6.73 2.58 0.19
N ARG A 15 -6.64 3.45 1.20
CA ARG A 15 -5.93 4.74 1.09
C ARG A 15 -4.43 4.54 0.91
N GLU A 16 -3.82 3.64 1.67
CA GLU A 16 -2.39 3.32 1.52
C GLU A 16 -2.12 2.74 0.13
N LEU A 17 -2.96 1.83 -0.36
CA LEU A 17 -2.85 1.26 -1.70
C LEU A 17 -2.90 2.35 -2.79
N GLU A 18 -3.82 3.30 -2.67
CA GLU A 18 -3.93 4.42 -3.61
C GLU A 18 -2.68 5.31 -3.59
N GLN A 19 -2.15 5.60 -2.40
CA GLN A 19 -0.92 6.38 -2.24
C GLN A 19 0.28 5.66 -2.87
N VAL A 20 0.49 4.38 -2.57
CA VAL A 20 1.62 3.59 -3.09
C VAL A 20 1.53 3.45 -4.61
N ARG A 21 0.32 3.34 -5.18
CA ARG A 21 0.12 3.37 -6.65
C ARG A 21 0.56 4.70 -7.28
N ARG A 22 0.22 5.83 -6.67
CA ARG A 22 0.68 7.15 -7.16
C ARG A 22 2.20 7.28 -7.08
N GLU A 23 2.80 6.83 -5.99
CA GLU A 23 4.26 6.82 -5.82
C GLU A 23 4.94 5.90 -6.84
N HIS A 24 4.35 4.74 -7.11
CA HIS A 24 4.83 3.81 -8.13
C HIS A 24 4.86 4.46 -9.53
N ASP A 25 3.77 5.14 -9.91
CA ASP A 25 3.67 5.81 -11.22
C ASP A 25 4.68 6.96 -11.39
N ILE A 26 4.99 7.66 -10.29
CA ILE A 26 6.05 8.67 -10.26
C ILE A 26 7.43 7.99 -10.38
N ALA A 27 7.66 6.94 -9.58
CA ALA A 27 8.93 6.23 -9.53
C ALA A 27 9.26 5.47 -10.84
N LEU A 28 8.26 5.05 -11.61
CA LEU A 28 8.45 4.34 -12.87
C LEU A 28 9.32 5.10 -13.88
N LYS A 29 9.32 6.44 -13.82
CA LYS A 29 10.05 7.28 -14.78
C LYS A 29 11.47 7.59 -14.33
N ASP A 30 11.65 7.84 -13.04
CA ASP A 30 12.91 8.39 -12.51
C ASP A 30 13.73 7.36 -11.70
N ARG A 31 13.08 6.33 -11.15
CA ARG A 31 13.68 5.37 -10.19
C ARG A 31 13.05 3.97 -10.31
N PRO A 32 13.40 3.20 -11.35
CA PRO A 32 12.77 1.90 -11.63
C PRO A 32 12.99 0.87 -10.52
N GLU A 33 14.12 0.91 -9.81
CA GLU A 33 14.36 0.05 -8.65
C GLU A 33 13.38 0.34 -7.50
N HIS A 34 13.05 1.63 -7.29
CA HIS A 34 12.06 2.04 -6.30
C HIS A 34 10.65 1.67 -6.73
N ALA A 35 10.33 1.81 -8.02
CA ALA A 35 9.04 1.35 -8.57
C ALA A 35 8.83 -0.15 -8.30
N ARG A 36 9.85 -1.00 -8.52
CA ARG A 36 9.72 -2.44 -8.24
C ARG A 36 9.45 -2.74 -6.75
N ALA A 37 10.03 -1.98 -5.84
CA ALA A 37 9.74 -2.11 -4.41
C ALA A 37 8.31 -1.69 -4.06
N LEU A 38 7.81 -0.63 -4.71
CA LEU A 38 6.44 -0.16 -4.55
C LEU A 38 5.43 -1.15 -5.16
N GLU A 39 5.75 -1.77 -6.29
CA GLU A 39 4.94 -2.83 -6.91
C GLU A 39 4.73 -4.03 -5.98
N GLN A 40 5.80 -4.51 -5.33
CA GLN A 40 5.68 -5.56 -4.32
C GLN A 40 4.78 -5.15 -3.15
N ARG A 41 4.83 -3.88 -2.74
CA ARG A 41 4.00 -3.33 -1.67
C ARG A 41 2.54 -3.22 -2.09
N ILE A 42 2.27 -2.81 -3.34
CA ILE A 42 0.93 -2.80 -3.94
C ILE A 42 0.31 -4.20 -3.87
N HIS A 43 1.03 -5.23 -4.34
CA HIS A 43 0.53 -6.60 -4.30
C HIS A 43 0.24 -7.11 -2.89
N LYS A 44 1.08 -6.75 -1.92
CA LYS A 44 0.86 -7.12 -0.52
C LYS A 44 -0.41 -6.45 0.03
N LEU A 45 -0.59 -5.15 -0.21
CA LEU A 45 -1.76 -4.40 0.21
C LEU A 45 -3.04 -4.89 -0.46
N GLU A 46 -2.99 -5.23 -1.76
CA GLU A 46 -4.12 -5.84 -2.48
C GLU A 46 -4.52 -7.19 -1.88
N ALA A 47 -3.53 -8.04 -1.55
CA ALA A 47 -3.77 -9.33 -0.92
C ALA A 47 -4.36 -9.18 0.50
N GLU A 48 -3.88 -8.21 1.27
CA GLU A 48 -4.42 -7.90 2.60
C GLU A 48 -5.85 -7.34 2.51
N LEU A 49 -6.12 -6.44 1.56
CA LEU A 49 -7.45 -5.89 1.32
C LEU A 49 -8.44 -6.96 0.85
N ALA A 50 -8.00 -7.89 0.00
CA ALA A 50 -8.81 -9.03 -0.45
C ALA A 50 -9.16 -10.00 0.68
N ARG A 51 -8.31 -10.12 1.72
CA ARG A 51 -8.59 -10.94 2.91
C ARG A 51 -9.54 -10.28 3.90
N GLN A 52 -9.75 -8.96 3.80
CA GLN A 52 -10.68 -8.21 4.65
C GLN A 52 -12.10 -8.06 4.06
N LYS A 53 -12.31 -8.46 2.80
CA LYS A 53 -13.63 -8.59 2.17
C LYS A 53 -14.28 -9.93 2.51
#